data_AF-X1EDZ3-F1
#
_entry.id   AF-X1EDZ3-F1
#
_cell.length_a   1.000
_cell.length_b   1.000
_cell.length_c   1.000
_cell.angle_alpha   90.00
_cell.angle_beta   90.00
_cell.angle_gamma   90.00
#
_symmetry.space_group_name_H-M   'P 1'
#
loop_
_entity.id
_entity.type
_entity.pdbx_description
1 polymer ?
#
loop_
_entity_poly.entity_id
_entity_poly.type
_entity_poly.pdbx_seq_one_letter_code
_entity_poly.pdbx_strand_id
1 'polypeptide(L)'
;CFEVGVVRVKQIRYLLGEIFELKGHTECFNSFPAIPAHVSAYARLYLWKLMQQAGEGNYFYCDTDSLIVNEVGLWNLQNQIDNVALGSLKVVESANNLTIRGLKDYSTQTKQVIKGIRKNARQIRDGVYEQEVWPSFKGLLRSGQTDTYTVKKQTKVLNRKYTKGHVSSD
;
A
#
# COMPACT_ATOMS: atom_id res chain seq x y z
N CYS A 1 -15.57 38.52 -0.12
CA CYS A 1 -15.51 39.62 0.86
C CYS A 1 -14.06 39.74 1.33
N PHE A 2 -13.37 40.83 0.99
CA PHE A 2 -12.03 41.13 1.49
C PHE A 2 -12.21 41.81 2.84
N GLU A 3 -11.77 41.16 3.93
CA GLU A 3 -11.81 41.73 5.28
C GLU A 3 -10.56 42.58 5.49
N VAL A 4 -10.73 43.90 5.50
CA VAL A 4 -9.65 44.87 5.77
C VAL A 4 -9.24 44.78 7.24
N GLY A 5 -7.93 44.76 7.52
CA GLY A 5 -7.40 44.84 8.90
C GLY A 5 -7.10 43.49 9.58
N VAL A 6 -7.26 42.36 8.89
CA VAL A 6 -6.96 41.03 9.46
C VAL A 6 -5.63 40.50 8.93
N VAL A 7 -4.60 40.47 9.78
CA VAL A 7 -3.34 39.78 9.50
C VAL A 7 -3.50 38.31 9.88
N ARG A 8 -3.83 37.45 8.90
CA ARG A 8 -3.88 36.00 9.10
C ARG A 8 -3.17 35.24 7.97
N VAL A 9 -2.50 34.14 8.32
CA VAL A 9 -1.93 33.23 7.33
C VAL A 9 -3.07 32.46 6.67
N LYS A 10 -3.19 32.56 5.34
CA LYS A 10 -4.20 31.85 4.55
C LYS A 10 -3.54 30.77 3.70
N GLN A 11 -4.19 29.61 3.60
CA GLN A 11 -3.85 28.61 2.59
C GLN A 11 -4.74 28.82 1.36
N ILE A 12 -4.15 29.30 0.28
CA ILE A 12 -4.84 29.53 -0.99
C ILE A 12 -4.35 28.56 -2.07
N ARG A 13 -5.22 28.21 -3.01
CA ARG A 13 -4.85 27.51 -4.26
C ARG A 13 -5.42 28.28 -5.45
N TYR A 14 -4.59 28.49 -6.45
CA TYR A 14 -5.03 28.99 -7.75
C TYR A 14 -5.31 27.81 -8.67
N LEU A 15 -6.49 27.78 -9.27
CA LEU A 15 -6.90 26.73 -10.19
C LEU A 15 -7.85 27.31 -11.25
N LEU A 16 -7.53 27.11 -12.53
CA LEU A 16 -8.37 27.50 -13.68
C LEU A 16 -8.81 28.98 -13.69
N GLY A 17 -7.95 29.91 -13.26
CA GLY A 17 -8.31 31.34 -13.18
C GLY A 17 -8.94 31.77 -11.86
N GLU A 18 -9.26 30.81 -10.97
CA GLU A 18 -9.93 31.09 -9.71
C GLU A 18 -9.01 30.88 -8.50
N ILE A 19 -9.24 31.66 -7.43
CA ILE A 19 -8.53 31.53 -6.16
C ILE A 19 -9.47 30.88 -5.13
N PHE A 20 -9.05 29.72 -4.63
CA PHE A 20 -9.74 28.98 -3.58
C PHE A 20 -9.01 29.15 -2.24
N GLU A 21 -9.70 29.67 -1.22
CA GLU A 21 -9.20 29.74 0.17
C GLU A 21 -9.65 28.49 0.94
N LEU A 22 -8.71 27.76 1.56
CA LEU A 22 -9.04 26.66 2.46
C LEU A 22 -9.67 27.22 3.73
N LYS A 23 -10.99 27.04 3.88
CA LYS A 23 -11.73 27.51 5.06
C LYS A 23 -11.68 26.55 6.25
N GLY A 24 -11.34 25.27 6.01
CA GLY A 24 -11.27 24.25 7.04
C GLY A 24 -11.39 22.85 6.45
N HIS A 25 -11.48 21.86 7.34
CA HIS A 25 -11.76 20.48 7.01
C HIS A 25 -13.09 20.09 7.64
N THR A 26 -14.04 19.63 6.83
CA THR A 26 -15.28 19.04 7.30
C THR A 26 -15.38 17.62 6.76
N GLU A 27 -16.20 16.81 7.43
CA GLU A 27 -16.66 15.56 6.86
C GLU A 27 -17.43 15.83 5.57
N CYS A 28 -17.31 14.92 4.61
CA CYS A 28 -18.08 15.00 3.38
C CYS A 28 -19.55 14.69 3.71
N PHE A 29 -20.50 15.25 2.95
CA PHE A 29 -21.93 15.04 3.21
C PHE A 29 -22.32 13.55 3.34
N ASN A 30 -21.70 12.68 2.54
CA ASN A 30 -21.92 11.23 2.55
C ASN A 30 -20.82 10.43 3.26
N SER A 31 -19.97 11.06 4.08
CA SER A 31 -18.97 10.28 4.82
C SER A 31 -19.60 9.60 6.01
N PHE A 32 -19.43 8.28 6.08
CA PHE A 32 -19.76 7.50 7.26
C PHE A 32 -18.59 6.58 7.63
N PRO A 33 -17.59 7.08 8.37
CA PRO A 33 -16.34 6.37 8.66
C PRO A 33 -16.51 5.01 9.35
N ALA A 34 -17.65 4.76 10.01
CA ALA A 34 -17.94 3.50 10.67
C ALA A 34 -18.05 2.32 9.68
N ILE A 35 -18.55 2.52 8.45
CA ILE A 35 -18.59 1.47 7.43
C ILE A 35 -17.19 0.97 7.05
N PRO A 36 -16.25 1.81 6.57
CA PRO A 36 -14.91 1.34 6.20
C PRO A 36 -14.13 0.81 7.42
N ALA A 37 -14.37 1.35 8.62
CA ALA A 37 -13.80 0.80 9.85
C ALA A 37 -14.27 -0.63 10.10
N HIS A 38 -15.58 -0.89 10.00
CA HIS A 38 -16.15 -2.22 10.17
C HIS A 38 -15.67 -3.21 9.11
N VAL A 39 -15.66 -2.80 7.83
CA VAL A 39 -15.14 -3.62 6.72
C VAL A 39 -13.68 -4.01 6.97
N SER A 40 -12.83 -3.05 7.37
CA SER A 40 -11.41 -3.30 7.65
C SER A 40 -11.19 -4.21 8.86
N ALA A 41 -12.02 -4.08 9.89
CA ALA A 41 -11.98 -4.95 11.07
C ALA A 41 -12.40 -6.38 10.71
N TYR A 42 -13.51 -6.53 9.98
CA TYR A 42 -13.99 -7.83 9.52
C TYR A 42 -12.96 -8.55 8.65
N ALA A 43 -12.37 -7.87 7.66
CA ALA A 43 -11.34 -8.46 6.80
C ALA A 43 -10.13 -8.97 7.61
N ARG A 44 -9.70 -8.22 8.64
CA ARG A 44 -8.57 -8.61 9.50
C ARG A 44 -8.92 -9.82 10.38
N LEU A 45 -10.13 -9.87 10.94
CA LEU A 45 -10.60 -11.04 11.71
C LEU A 45 -10.79 -12.27 10.83
N TYR A 46 -11.26 -12.09 9.60
CA TYR A 46 -11.38 -13.19 8.64
C TYR A 46 -10.01 -13.75 8.25
N LEU A 47 -9.03 -12.89 7.96
CA LEU A 47 -7.65 -13.32 7.71
C LEU A 47 -7.06 -14.07 8.91
N TRP A 48 -7.32 -13.60 10.13
CA TRP A 48 -6.92 -14.30 11.36
C TRP A 48 -7.57 -15.68 11.50
N LYS A 49 -8.86 -15.82 11.15
CA LYS A 49 -9.55 -17.12 11.12
C LYS A 49 -8.90 -18.08 10.11
N LEU A 50 -8.50 -17.58 8.94
CA LEU A 50 -7.78 -18.38 7.94
C LEU A 50 -6.40 -18.81 8.45
N MET A 51 -5.67 -17.94 9.17
CA MET A 51 -4.38 -18.29 9.78
C MET A 51 -4.56 -19.39 10.84
N GLN A 52 -5.60 -19.30 11.68
CA GLN A 52 -5.93 -20.36 12.63
C GLN A 52 -6.25 -21.68 11.93
N GLN A 53 -7.02 -21.62 10.83
CA GLN A 53 -7.36 -22.80 10.04
C GLN A 53 -6.14 -23.42 9.35
N ALA A 54 -5.23 -22.60 8.81
CA ALA A 54 -3.97 -23.09 8.24
C ALA A 54 -3.12 -23.84 9.29
N GLY A 55 -3.23 -23.44 10.56
CA GLY A 55 -2.49 -23.99 11.68
C GLY A 55 -1.21 -23.20 11.96
N GLU A 56 -0.84 -23.15 13.23
CA GLU A 56 0.40 -22.51 13.66
C GLU A 56 1.62 -23.15 12.99
N GLY A 57 2.59 -22.33 12.56
CA GLY A 57 3.76 -22.78 11.81
C GLY A 57 3.53 -23.07 10.32
N ASN A 58 2.28 -23.08 9.84
CA ASN A 58 1.96 -23.36 8.44
C ASN A 58 1.74 -22.10 7.59
N TYR A 59 1.79 -20.91 8.18
CA TYR A 59 1.75 -19.63 7.49
C TYR A 59 3.05 -18.85 7.73
N PHE A 60 3.61 -18.28 6.67
CA PHE A 60 4.90 -17.57 6.72
C PHE A 60 4.72 -16.05 6.63
N TYR A 61 3.67 -15.59 5.96
CA TYR A 61 3.45 -14.17 5.72
C TYR A 61 1.99 -13.86 5.42
N CYS A 62 1.53 -12.67 5.78
CA CYS A 62 0.21 -12.17 5.41
C CYS A 62 0.28 -10.69 4.97
N ASP A 63 -0.53 -10.31 3.98
CA ASP A 63 -0.71 -8.91 3.58
C ASP A 63 -2.13 -8.65 3.11
N THR A 64 -2.87 -7.89 3.91
CA THR A 64 -4.23 -7.37 3.67
C THR A 64 -5.30 -8.45 3.44
N ASP A 65 -5.17 -9.22 2.37
CA ASP A 65 -6.12 -10.19 1.83
C ASP A 65 -5.42 -11.47 1.32
N SER A 66 -4.14 -11.67 1.64
CA SER A 66 -3.35 -12.81 1.19
C SER A 66 -2.57 -13.48 2.32
N LEU A 67 -2.36 -14.80 2.16
CA LEU A 67 -1.51 -15.64 3.00
C LEU A 67 -0.48 -16.35 2.13
N ILE A 68 0.75 -16.47 2.64
CA ILE A 68 1.76 -17.39 2.12
C ILE A 68 1.86 -18.54 3.11
N VAL A 69 1.58 -19.74 2.64
CA VAL A 69 1.49 -20.96 3.45
C VAL A 69 2.37 -22.07 2.88
N ASN A 70 2.68 -23.07 3.69
CA ASN A 70 3.25 -24.33 3.22
C ASN A 70 2.15 -25.28 2.69
N GLU A 71 2.54 -26.48 2.27
CA GLU A 71 1.63 -27.49 1.73
C GLU A 71 0.56 -27.94 2.74
N VAL A 72 0.93 -28.09 4.02
CA VAL A 72 -0.01 -28.48 5.09
C VAL A 72 -1.06 -27.37 5.31
N GLY A 73 -0.63 -26.12 5.36
CA GLY A 73 -1.54 -24.97 5.48
C GLY A 73 -2.47 -24.84 4.27
N LEU A 74 -1.94 -25.09 3.06
CA LEU A 74 -2.75 -25.12 1.84
C LEU A 74 -3.82 -26.22 1.89
N TRP A 75 -3.45 -27.43 2.31
CA TRP A 75 -4.36 -28.54 2.50
C TRP A 75 -5.46 -28.22 3.51
N ASN A 76 -5.10 -27.62 4.65
CA ASN A 76 -6.06 -27.22 5.68
C ASN A 76 -7.05 -26.15 5.18
N LEU A 77 -6.63 -25.31 4.23
CA LEU A 77 -7.45 -24.25 3.63
C LEU A 77 -8.27 -24.71 2.42
N GLN A 78 -8.17 -25.97 1.98
CA GLN A 78 -8.76 -26.46 0.73
C GLN A 78 -10.26 -26.16 0.59
N ASN A 79 -11.02 -26.19 1.70
CA ASN A 79 -12.46 -25.95 1.70
C ASN A 79 -12.84 -24.46 1.55
N GLN A 80 -11.88 -23.55 1.60
CA GLN A 80 -12.06 -22.12 1.34
C GLN A 80 -11.63 -21.73 -0.08
N ILE A 81 -11.06 -22.66 -0.85
CA ILE A 81 -10.49 -22.37 -2.17
C ILE A 81 -11.56 -22.54 -3.25
N ASP A 82 -11.85 -21.46 -3.96
CA ASP A 82 -12.69 -21.44 -5.15
C ASP A 82 -12.30 -20.24 -6.02
N ASN A 83 -12.08 -20.48 -7.31
CA ASN A 83 -11.56 -19.47 -8.23
C ASN A 83 -12.63 -18.48 -8.75
N VAL A 84 -13.91 -18.74 -8.47
CA VAL A 84 -15.06 -18.01 -9.03
C VAL A 84 -15.95 -17.46 -7.93
N ALA A 85 -16.10 -18.17 -6.82
CA ALA A 85 -16.94 -17.74 -5.71
C ALA A 85 -16.40 -16.49 -5.02
N LEU A 86 -17.29 -15.51 -4.81
CA LEU A 86 -16.94 -14.26 -4.15
C LEU A 86 -16.53 -14.49 -2.69
N GLY A 87 -15.37 -13.95 -2.30
CA GLY A 87 -14.84 -14.07 -0.94
C GLY A 87 -14.02 -15.34 -0.70
N SER A 88 -13.98 -16.26 -1.67
CA SER A 88 -13.15 -17.46 -1.59
C SER A 88 -11.67 -17.18 -1.89
N LEU A 89 -10.82 -18.10 -1.44
CA LEU A 89 -9.39 -18.05 -1.70
C LEU A 89 -9.06 -18.56 -3.10
N LYS A 90 -8.04 -17.95 -3.70
CA LYS A 90 -7.44 -18.39 -4.95
C LYS A 90 -5.95 -18.64 -4.75
N VAL A 91 -5.44 -19.74 -5.30
CA VAL A 91 -4.01 -19.97 -5.39
C VAL A 91 -3.44 -19.08 -6.50
N VAL A 92 -2.64 -18.08 -6.12
CA VAL A 92 -2.05 -17.11 -7.05
C VAL A 92 -0.70 -17.58 -7.58
N GLU A 93 0.09 -18.26 -6.75
CA GLU A 93 1.43 -18.73 -7.08
C GLU A 93 1.83 -19.89 -6.17
N SER A 94 2.57 -20.85 -6.72
CA SER A 94 3.31 -21.87 -5.97
C SER A 94 4.81 -21.68 -6.20
N ALA A 95 5.60 -21.76 -5.14
CA ALA A 95 7.03 -21.46 -5.16
C ALA A 95 7.79 -22.39 -4.21
N ASN A 96 8.94 -22.91 -4.66
CA ASN A 96 9.77 -23.80 -3.82
C ASN A 96 10.68 -23.03 -2.84
N ASN A 97 10.79 -21.71 -2.99
CA ASN A 97 11.65 -20.86 -2.17
C ASN A 97 10.99 -19.50 -1.97
N LEU A 98 11.03 -19.03 -0.72
CA LEU A 98 10.51 -17.76 -0.28
C LEU A 98 11.55 -17.09 0.60
N THR A 99 11.94 -15.87 0.26
CA THR A 99 12.78 -15.03 1.11
C THR A 99 11.98 -13.83 1.59
N ILE A 100 11.70 -13.77 2.89
CA ILE A 100 11.02 -12.63 3.52
C ILE A 100 12.07 -11.80 4.26
N ARG A 101 12.17 -10.52 3.91
CA ARG A 101 13.11 -9.56 4.52
C ARG A 101 12.39 -8.54 5.40
N GLY A 102 11.06 -8.45 5.28
CA GLY A 102 10.23 -7.60 6.11
C GLY A 102 8.86 -7.33 5.48
N LEU A 103 8.14 -6.35 6.04
CA LEU A 103 6.81 -6.00 5.57
C LEU A 103 6.83 -5.45 4.14
N LYS A 104 6.15 -6.18 3.25
CA LYS A 104 6.11 -5.94 1.80
C LYS A 104 7.53 -5.90 1.20
N ASP A 105 8.45 -6.69 1.75
CA ASP A 105 9.78 -6.95 1.18
C ASP A 105 10.03 -8.47 1.18
N TYR A 106 9.65 -9.14 0.10
CA TYR A 106 9.83 -10.57 -0.08
C TYR A 106 10.04 -10.94 -1.55
N SER A 107 10.59 -12.12 -1.81
CA SER A 107 10.80 -12.64 -3.15
C SER A 107 10.56 -14.14 -3.23
N THR A 108 10.01 -14.57 -4.36
CA THR A 108 9.92 -15.97 -4.78
C THR A 108 10.82 -16.17 -6.02
N GLN A 109 10.77 -17.34 -6.66
CA GLN A 109 11.45 -17.52 -7.96
C GLN A 109 10.91 -16.60 -9.06
N THR A 110 9.64 -16.22 -9.01
CA THR A 110 8.98 -15.53 -10.13
C THR A 110 8.75 -14.04 -9.88
N LYS A 111 8.70 -13.62 -8.60
CA LYS A 111 8.38 -12.24 -8.24
C LYS A 111 9.26 -11.69 -7.13
N GLN A 112 9.46 -10.38 -7.20
CA GLN A 112 10.05 -9.58 -6.14
C GLN A 112 9.07 -8.47 -5.76
N VAL A 113 8.76 -8.37 -4.48
CA VAL A 113 7.89 -7.35 -3.91
C VAL A 113 8.71 -6.53 -2.93
N ILE A 114 8.83 -5.23 -3.17
CA ILE A 114 9.56 -4.30 -2.30
C ILE A 114 8.71 -3.04 -2.11
N LYS A 115 8.45 -2.68 -0.86
CA LYS A 115 7.59 -1.54 -0.52
C LYS A 115 8.12 -0.24 -1.14
N GLY A 116 7.28 0.39 -1.96
CA GLY A 116 7.58 1.69 -2.56
C GLY A 116 8.53 1.63 -3.77
N ILE A 117 9.00 0.43 -4.15
CA ILE A 117 9.76 0.18 -5.37
C ILE A 117 8.83 -0.50 -6.38
N ARG A 118 8.74 0.05 -7.59
CA ARG A 118 7.90 -0.51 -8.65
C ARG A 118 8.50 -1.79 -9.21
N LYS A 119 7.65 -2.70 -9.74
CA LYS A 119 8.09 -3.93 -10.41
C LYS A 119 9.03 -3.68 -11.58
N ASN A 120 8.86 -2.55 -12.28
CA ASN A 120 9.70 -2.14 -13.42
C ASN A 120 10.83 -1.18 -13.04
N ALA A 121 11.09 -0.97 -11.75
CA ALA A 121 12.20 -0.12 -11.30
C ALA A 121 13.54 -0.78 -11.67
N ARG A 122 14.49 0.02 -12.17
CA ARG A 122 15.83 -0.47 -12.48
C ARG A 122 16.72 -0.31 -11.26
N GLN A 123 17.31 -1.41 -10.77
CA GLN A 123 18.34 -1.33 -9.74
C GLN A 123 19.62 -0.78 -10.38
N ILE A 124 20.08 0.39 -9.92
CA ILE A 124 21.26 1.07 -10.47
C ILE A 124 22.54 0.79 -9.67
N ARG A 125 22.39 0.42 -8.39
CA ARG A 125 23.44 -0.11 -7.51
C ARG A 125 22.77 -0.88 -6.38
N ASP A 126 23.54 -1.58 -5.56
CA ASP A 126 22.95 -2.33 -4.45
C ASP A 126 22.10 -1.42 -3.53
N GLY A 127 20.89 -1.90 -3.21
CA GLY A 127 19.91 -1.13 -2.44
C GLY A 127 19.37 0.16 -3.07
N VAL A 128 19.71 0.50 -4.32
CA VAL A 128 19.27 1.76 -4.95
C VAL A 128 18.61 1.54 -6.29
N TYR A 129 17.40 2.07 -6.41
CA TYR A 129 16.51 1.86 -7.54
C TYR A 129 16.16 3.20 -8.22
N GLU A 130 16.14 3.20 -9.54
CA GLU A 130 15.56 4.27 -10.35
C GLU A 130 14.17 3.84 -10.84
N GLN A 131 13.17 4.70 -10.63
CA GLN A 131 11.82 4.45 -11.12
C GLN A 131 11.15 5.73 -11.61
N GLU A 132 10.13 5.57 -12.43
CA GLU A 132 9.31 6.67 -12.90
C GLU A 132 8.35 7.18 -11.82
N VAL A 133 8.18 8.49 -11.79
CA VAL A 133 7.20 9.21 -10.98
C VAL A 133 6.30 9.97 -11.92
N TRP A 134 5.02 9.60 -11.84
CA TRP A 134 3.96 10.16 -12.64
C TRP A 134 3.33 11.30 -11.83
N PRO A 135 3.26 12.52 -12.37
CA PRO A 135 2.80 13.66 -11.60
C PRO A 135 1.30 13.53 -11.31
N SER A 136 0.91 13.77 -10.06
CA SER A 136 -0.49 13.94 -9.69
C SER A 136 -0.96 15.34 -10.09
N PHE A 137 -2.28 15.55 -10.23
CA PHE A 137 -2.84 16.86 -10.52
C PHE A 137 -2.36 17.93 -9.52
N LYS A 138 -2.40 17.63 -8.22
CA LYS A 138 -1.83 18.48 -7.16
C LYS A 138 -0.33 18.74 -7.37
N GLY A 139 0.41 17.73 -7.84
CA GLY A 139 1.82 17.84 -8.18
C GLY A 139 2.07 18.83 -9.32
N LEU A 140 1.28 18.77 -10.39
CA LEU A 140 1.35 19.68 -11.55
C LEU A 140 1.05 21.13 -11.16
N LEU A 141 -0.01 21.34 -10.37
CA LEU A 141 -0.36 22.67 -9.86
C LEU A 141 0.77 23.28 -9.02
N ARG A 142 1.43 22.45 -8.19
CA ARG A 142 2.55 22.91 -7.36
C ARG A 142 3.80 23.21 -8.17
N SER A 143 4.01 22.55 -9.31
CA SER A 143 5.18 22.82 -10.16
C SER A 143 5.02 24.03 -11.07
N GLY A 144 3.82 24.61 -11.17
CA GLY A 144 3.54 25.74 -12.09
C GLY A 144 3.62 25.37 -13.57
N GLN A 145 3.77 24.08 -13.88
CA GLN A 145 3.88 23.51 -15.23
C GLN A 145 2.60 22.76 -15.56
N THR A 146 1.46 23.45 -15.54
CA THR A 146 0.15 22.84 -15.77
C THR A 146 -0.06 22.38 -17.20
N ASP A 147 0.71 22.94 -18.13
CA ASP A 147 0.52 22.76 -19.57
C ASP A 147 1.31 21.56 -20.11
N THR A 148 2.08 20.88 -19.24
CA THR A 148 2.93 19.75 -19.63
C THR A 148 2.81 18.60 -18.62
N TYR A 149 2.61 17.38 -19.13
CA TYR A 149 2.58 16.15 -18.32
C TYR A 149 3.92 15.41 -18.41
N THR A 150 4.89 15.78 -17.56
CA THR A 150 6.24 15.20 -17.60
C THR A 150 6.42 14.06 -16.59
N VAL A 151 6.74 12.87 -17.08
CA VAL A 151 7.18 11.75 -16.24
C VAL A 151 8.63 11.97 -15.84
N LYS A 152 8.92 11.92 -14.53
CA LYS A 152 10.27 12.14 -13.99
C LYS A 152 10.86 10.82 -13.50
N LYS A 153 12.18 10.70 -13.53
CA LYS A 153 12.88 9.63 -12.84
C LYS A 153 13.15 10.04 -11.38
N GLN A 154 12.99 9.10 -10.46
CA GLN A 154 13.31 9.28 -9.05
C GLN A 154 14.17 8.11 -8.58
N THR A 155 15.22 8.44 -7.85
CA THR A 155 16.04 7.47 -7.12
C THR A 155 15.43 7.17 -5.76
N LYS A 156 15.36 5.88 -5.42
CA LYS A 156 14.94 5.36 -4.12
C LYS A 156 16.09 4.59 -3.50
N VAL A 157 16.39 4.89 -2.24
CA VAL A 157 17.36 4.15 -1.43
C VAL A 157 16.58 3.24 -0.48
N LEU A 158 16.80 1.94 -0.59
CA LEU A 158 16.16 0.91 0.22
C LEU A 158 17.07 0.56 1.40
N ASN A 159 16.70 1.04 2.58
CA ASN A 159 17.32 0.60 3.83
C ASN A 159 16.46 -0.52 4.43
N ARG A 160 16.94 -1.77 4.41
CA ARG A 160 16.24 -2.95 4.98
C ARG A 160 16.29 -3.00 6.52
N LYS A 161 16.34 -1.86 7.18
CA LYS A 161 16.28 -1.78 8.63
C LYS A 161 14.82 -1.93 9.06
N TYR A 162 14.50 -2.97 9.83
CA TYR A 162 13.18 -3.13 10.40
C TYR A 162 12.99 -2.17 11.57
N THR A 163 12.05 -1.21 11.46
CA THR A 163 11.81 -0.17 12.48
C THR A 163 10.38 -0.20 13.04
N LYS A 164 9.61 -1.24 12.75
CA LYS A 164 8.17 -1.29 13.02
C LYS A 164 7.77 -2.13 14.22
N GLY A 165 8.74 -2.77 14.87
CA GLY A 165 8.54 -3.56 16.06
C GLY A 165 9.88 -4.03 16.60
N HIS A 166 9.88 -4.47 17.85
CA HIS A 166 11.01 -5.17 18.45
C HIS A 166 10.85 -6.65 18.15
N VAL A 167 11.85 -7.23 17.49
CA VAL A 167 11.93 -8.68 17.26
C VAL A 167 12.93 -9.19 18.27
N SER A 168 12.46 -9.99 19.24
CA SER A 168 13.32 -10.77 20.11
C SER A 168 14.00 -11.87 19.30
N SER A 169 15.19 -12.30 19.71
CA SER A 169 15.74 -13.56 19.24
C SER A 169 14.81 -14.70 19.65
N ASP A 170 14.60 -15.66 18.75
CA ASP A 170 13.95 -16.93 19.05
C ASP A 170 14.77 -17.73 20.08
#